data_AF-A0A352B2Q6-F1
#
_entry.id   AF-A0A352B2Q6-F1
#
_cell.length_a   1.000
_cell.length_b   1.000
_cell.length_c   1.000
_cell.angle_alpha   90.00
_cell.angle_beta   90.00
_cell.angle_gamma   90.00
#
_symmetry.space_group_name_H-M   'P 1'
#
loop_
_entity.id
_entity.type
_entity.pdbx_description
1 polymer ?
#
loop_
_entity_poly.entity_id
_entity_poly.type
_entity_poly.pdbx_seq_one_letter_code
_entity_poly.pdbx_strand_id
1 'polypeptide(L)' 'MTRVLLLGGTTEASALASALAERGITAVFSYAGRTAQPVAQPLPTRVGGFGGVAGLQAYLESERISHLIDATHPFAAQMS' A
#
# COMPACT_ATOMS: atom_id res chain seq x y z
N MET A 1 -11.54 11.64 -8.17
CA MET A 1 -11.95 11.10 -6.84
C MET A 1 -10.72 10.54 -6.17
N THR A 2 -10.61 10.67 -4.84
CA THR A 2 -9.43 10.24 -4.09
C THR A 2 -9.43 8.73 -3.90
N ARG A 3 -8.38 8.08 -4.39
CA ARG A 3 -8.03 6.67 -4.13
C ARG A 3 -6.55 6.58 -3.80
N VAL A 4 -6.22 6.04 -2.63
CA VAL A 4 -4.86 5.97 -2.09
C VAL A 4 -4.29 4.57 -2.24
N LEU A 5 -3.04 4.46 -2.69
CA LEU A 5 -2.23 3.27 -2.52
C LEU A 5 -1.27 3.51 -1.34
N LEU A 6 -1.38 2.68 -0.31
CA LEU A 6 -0.50 2.71 0.86
C LEU A 6 0.48 1.54 0.79
N LEU A 7 1.75 1.83 0.50
CA LEU A 7 2.81 0.84 0.56
C LEU A 7 3.20 0.63 2.03
N GLY A 8 3.07 -0.60 2.51
CA GLY A 8 3.15 -0.88 3.94
C GLY A 8 4.24 -1.87 4.35
N GLY A 9 4.13 -2.36 5.57
CA GLY A 9 5.12 -3.22 6.21
C GLY A 9 5.72 -2.64 7.50
N THR A 10 5.22 -1.49 7.96
CA THR A 10 5.64 -0.80 9.18
C THR A 10 4.44 -0.59 10.12
N THR A 11 4.75 -0.20 11.36
CA THR A 11 3.73 0.22 12.34
C THR A 11 3.06 1.51 11.88
N GLU A 12 3.82 2.46 11.32
CA GLU A 12 3.33 3.73 10.79
C GLU A 12 2.33 3.51 9.65
N ALA A 13 2.62 2.56 8.74
CA ALA A 13 1.68 2.18 7.69
C ALA A 13 0.37 1.64 8.27
N SER A 14 0.45 0.82 9.32
CA SER A 14 -0.75 0.25 9.95
C SER A 14 -1.58 1.33 10.67
N ALA A 15 -0.92 2.27 11.35
CA ALA A 15 -1.59 3.42 11.97
C ALA A 15 -2.29 4.30 10.92
N LEU A 16 -1.63 4.56 9.78
CA LEU A 16 -2.22 5.31 8.69
C LEU A 16 -3.39 4.56 8.02
N ALA A 17 -3.30 3.24 7.89
CA ALA A 17 -4.39 2.42 7.37
C ALA A 17 -5.67 2.58 8.21
N SER A 18 -5.55 2.52 9.54
CA SER A 18 -6.66 2.78 10.46
C SER A 18 -7.23 4.18 10.29
N ALA A 19 -6.38 5.22 10.25
CA ALA A 19 -6.84 6.60 10.09
C ALA A 19 -7.56 6.84 8.75
N LEU A 20 -7.12 6.19 7.66
CA LEU A 20 -7.80 6.27 6.36
C LEU A 20 -9.17 5.58 6.40
N ALA A 21 -9.24 4.40 7.01
CA ALA A 21 -10.47 3.63 7.16
C ALA A 21 -11.53 4.38 8.01
N GLU A 22 -11.12 4.92 9.16
CA GLU A 22 -11.99 5.71 10.05
C GLU A 22 -12.58 6.95 9.35
N ARG A 23 -11.83 7.54 8.42
CA ARG A 23 -12.27 8.71 7.64
C ARG A 23 -13.05 8.34 6.38
N GLY A 24 -13.25 7.04 6.11
CA GLY A 24 -13.92 6.56 4.90
C GLY A 24 -13.17 6.89 3.60
N ILE A 25 -11.86 7.12 3.67
CA ILE A 25 -11.05 7.41 2.49
C ILE A 25 -10.80 6.11 1.75
N THR A 26 -11.14 6.08 0.45
CA THR A 26 -10.88 4.90 -0.39
C THR A 26 -9.38 4.66 -0.51
N ALA A 27 -8.92 3.53 0.03
CA ALA A 27 -7.50 3.18 0.03
C ALA A 27 -7.29 1.67 -0.15
N VAL A 28 -6.11 1.30 -0.63
CA VAL A 28 -5.63 -0.08 -0.73
C VAL A 28 -4.29 -0.18 0.00
N PHE A 29 -4.16 -1.15 0.89
CA PHE A 29 -2.90 -1.47 1.57
C PHE A 29 -2.10 -2.50 0.77
N SER A 30 -0.79 -2.29 0.62
CA SER A 30 0.07 -3.18 -0.17
C SER A 30 1.22 -3.76 0.65
N TYR A 31 1.22 -5.08 0.83
CA TYR A 31 2.33 -5.83 1.39
C TYR A 31 3.25 -6.39 0.29
N ALA A 32 4.56 -6.36 0.54
CA ALA A 32 5.55 -6.97 -0.36
C ALA A 32 5.50 -8.52 -0.38
N GLY A 33 4.80 -9.16 0.58
CA GLY A 33 4.71 -10.63 0.68
C GLY A 33 5.94 -11.29 1.31
N ARG A 34 6.71 -10.55 2.13
CA ARG A 34 7.90 -11.07 2.83
C ARG A 34 7.58 -11.85 4.11
N THR A 35 6.38 -11.70 4.65
CA THR A 35 5.89 -12.39 5.86
C THR A 35 4.83 -13.42 5.48
N ALA A 36 4.93 -14.64 6.02
CA ALA A 36 3.97 -15.72 5.76
C ALA A 36 2.55 -15.41 6.30
N GLN A 37 2.46 -14.58 7.35
CA GLN A 37 1.20 -14.15 7.95
C GLN A 37 1.24 -12.64 8.17
N PRO A 38 0.95 -11.83 7.14
CA PRO A 38 0.84 -10.38 7.32
C PRO A 38 -0.34 -10.05 8.24
N VAL A 39 -0.16 -9.03 9.08
CA VAL A 39 -1.21 -8.54 9.98
C VAL A 39 -2.39 -8.02 9.15
N ALA A 40 -3.62 -8.39 9.54
CA ALA A 40 -4.82 -7.92 8.87
C ALA A 40 -4.95 -6.39 9.01
N GLN A 41 -5.33 -5.72 7.93
CA GLN A 41 -5.50 -4.27 7.88
C GLN A 41 -6.98 -3.90 7.70
N PRO A 42 -7.43 -2.74 8.20
CA PRO A 42 -8.82 -2.28 8.05
C PRO A 42 -9.12 -1.74 6.63
N LEU A 43 -8.30 -2.09 5.64
CA LEU A 43 -8.40 -1.67 4.25
C LEU A 43 -8.33 -2.90 3.32
N PRO A 44 -8.92 -2.82 2.11
CA PRO A 44 -8.62 -3.77 1.04
C PRO A 44 -7.10 -3.95 0.91
N THR A 45 -6.64 -5.19 0.98
CA THR A 45 -5.20 -5.49 1.06
C THR A 45 -4.75 -6.33 -0.13
N ARG A 46 -3.66 -5.94 -0.77
CA ARG A 46 -2.93 -6.72 -1.78
C ARG A 46 -1.61 -7.23 -1.22
N VAL A 47 -1.14 -8.37 -1.72
CA VAL A 47 0.12 -8.99 -1.34
C VAL A 47 0.94 -9.35 -2.58
N GLY A 48 2.23 -9.02 -2.57
CA GLY A 48 3.17 -9.32 -3.64
C GLY A 48 3.72 -8.07 -4.33
N GLY A 49 4.78 -8.24 -5.11
CA GLY A 49 5.38 -7.15 -5.88
C GLY A 49 4.46 -6.60 -6.98
N PHE A 50 4.88 -5.51 -7.61
CA PHE A 50 4.18 -4.92 -8.76
C PHE A 50 4.72 -5.39 -10.12
N GLY A 51 5.90 -6.04 -10.15
CA GLY A 51 6.59 -6.35 -11.42
C GLY A 51 7.50 -5.22 -11.91
N GLY A 52 8.19 -4.54 -10.99
CA GLY A 52 9.05 -3.40 -11.30
C GLY A 52 8.28 -2.11 -11.59
N VAL A 53 8.96 -1.10 -12.13
CA VAL A 53 8.40 0.23 -12.41
C VAL A 53 7.23 0.16 -13.38
N ALA A 54 7.37 -0.59 -14.48
CA ALA A 54 6.31 -0.72 -15.48
C ALA A 54 5.03 -1.35 -14.89
N GLY A 55 5.19 -2.36 -14.05
CA GLY A 55 4.05 -3.00 -13.39
C GLY A 55 3.40 -2.12 -12.31
N LEU A 56 4.19 -1.31 -11.58
CA LEU A 56 3.64 -0.29 -10.68
C LEU A 56 2.85 0.76 -11.47
N GLN A 57 3.40 1.29 -12.56
CA GLN A 57 2.72 2.26 -13.40
C GLN A 57 1.38 1.71 -13.93
N ALA A 58 1.40 0.50 -14.49
CA ALA A 58 0.18 -0.16 -14.97
C ALA A 58 -0.87 -0.33 -13.86
N TYR A 59 -0.43 -0.68 -12.65
CA TYR A 59 -1.32 -0.80 -11.49
C TYR A 59 -1.92 0.56 -11.08
N LEU A 60 -1.11 1.61 -11.02
CA LEU A 60 -1.59 2.96 -10.67
C LEU A 60 -2.64 3.45 -11.67
N GLU A 61 -2.41 3.21 -12.96
CA GLU A 61 -3.33 3.58 -14.04
C GLU A 61 -4.62 2.76 -14.00
N SER A 62 -4.52 1.43 -13.93
CA SER A 62 -5.69 0.53 -13.98
C SER A 62 -6.62 0.72 -12.77
N GLU A 63 -6.04 0.86 -11.58
CA GLU A 63 -6.78 1.07 -10.33
C GLU A 63 -7.17 2.54 -10.12
N ARG A 64 -6.75 3.45 -11.01
CA ARG A 64 -6.99 4.90 -10.92
C ARG A 64 -6.52 5.46 -9.58
N ILE A 65 -5.33 5.04 -9.14
CA ILE A 65 -4.71 5.55 -7.92
C ILE A 65 -4.38 7.03 -8.13
N SER A 66 -4.83 7.85 -7.18
CA SER A 66 -4.62 9.30 -7.21
C SER A 66 -3.44 9.75 -6.35
N HIS A 67 -3.14 8.99 -5.29
CA HIS A 67 -2.08 9.29 -4.33
C HIS A 67 -1.39 7.98 -3.94
N LEU A 68 -0.07 7.97 -3.95
CA LEU A 68 0.75 6.89 -3.41
C LEU A 68 1.42 7.42 -2.14
N ILE A 69 1.33 6.65 -1.06
CA ILE A 69 2.05 6.93 0.18
C ILE A 69 3.01 5.76 0.42
N ASP A 70 4.30 6.08 0.43
CA ASP A 70 5.32 5.12 0.84
C ASP A 70 5.50 5.19 2.36
N ALA A 71 4.99 4.16 3.04
CA ALA A 71 5.20 3.92 4.45
C ALA A 71 5.92 2.56 4.64
N THR A 72 6.73 2.14 3.69
CA THR A 72 7.56 0.94 3.81
C THR A 72 8.70 1.16 4.81
N HIS A 73 9.37 0.07 5.21
CA HIS A 73 10.50 0.18 6.14
C HIS A 73 11.65 0.93 5.45
N PRO A 74 12.43 1.80 6.13
CA PRO A 74 13.58 2.51 5.54
C PRO A 74 14.67 1.64 4.89
N PHE A 75 14.63 0.32 5.10
CA PHE A 75 15.55 -0.64 4.46
C PHE A 75 14.98 -1.23 3.16
N ALA A 76 13.74 -0.89 2.78
CA ALA A 76 13.08 -1.31 1.55
C ALA A 76 13.44 -0.40 0.35
N ALA A 77 14.71 -0.02 0.22
CA ALA A 77 15.21 0.99 -0.72
C ALA A 77 14.94 0.70 -2.22
N GLN A 78 14.54 -0.51 -2.59
CA GLN A 78 14.13 -0.83 -3.97
C GLN A 78 12.70 -0.37 -4.28
N MET A 79 11.88 -0.19 -3.25
CA MET A 79 10.50 0.27 -3.38
C MET A 79 10.38 1.78 -3.20
N SER A 80 11.24 2.37 -2.35
CA SER A 80 11.30 3.80 -2.04
C SER A 80 12.05 4.63 -3.08
#